data_AF-A0A7S0AZ47-F1
#
_entry.id   AF-A0A7S0AZ47-F1
#
_cell.length_a   1.000
_cell.length_b   1.000
_cell.length_c   1.000
_cell.angle_alpha   90.00
_cell.angle_beta   90.00
_cell.angle_gamma   90.00
#
_symmetry.space_group_name_H-M   'P 1'
#
loop_
_entity.id
_entity.type
_entity.pdbx_description
1 polymer ?
#
loop_
_entity_poly.entity_id
_entity_poly.type
_entity_poly.pdbx_seq_one_letter_code
_entity_poly.pdbx_strand_id
1 'polypeptide(L)'
;SAAREQLAADVQQVFGAAAAFAAVKVHGSVITWGRAIAGGDSSAAREQLATDIQQVVGTTGAFAAVKLHGSVITWGHAGYGGDSGATCEQLAADVQQVAGTRGAFAAVKLDGSVVTWGCTGAGGDSSAVREHLAANVQHVARTTGA
;
A
#
# COMPACT_ATOMS: atom_id res chain seq x y z
N SER A 1 -12.25 -0.53 -28.72
CA SER A 1 -12.58 0.90 -28.78
C SER A 1 -11.35 1.67 -28.34
N ALA A 2 -11.15 2.88 -28.88
CA ALA A 2 -9.99 3.73 -28.57
C ALA A 2 -9.79 3.94 -27.05
N ALA A 3 -10.86 3.92 -26.24
CA ALA A 3 -10.77 3.98 -24.77
C ALA A 3 -10.09 2.76 -24.13
N ARG A 4 -10.21 1.56 -24.72
CA ARG A 4 -9.49 0.35 -24.27
C ARG A 4 -8.02 0.34 -24.72
N GLU A 5 -7.69 1.01 -25.81
CA GLU A 5 -6.32 1.16 -26.29
C GLU A 5 -5.55 2.24 -25.50
N GLN A 6 -6.20 3.35 -25.13
CA GLN A 6 -5.61 4.37 -24.24
C GLN A 6 -5.28 3.81 -22.84
N LEU A 7 -6.11 2.89 -22.33
CA LEU A 7 -5.86 2.17 -21.07
C LEU A 7 -4.61 1.26 -21.13
N ALA A 8 -4.22 0.79 -22.31
CA ALA A 8 -3.06 -0.08 -22.49
C ALA A 8 -1.75 0.69 -22.71
N ALA A 9 -1.83 1.94 -23.22
CA ALA A 9 -0.65 2.74 -23.55
C ALA A 9 0.01 3.44 -22.34
N ASP A 10 -0.73 3.61 -21.24
CA ASP A 10 -0.29 4.47 -20.13
C ASP A 10 0.07 3.71 -18.85
N VAL A 11 0.12 2.38 -18.84
CA VAL A 11 0.50 1.60 -17.64
C VAL A 11 2.01 1.54 -17.49
N GLN A 12 2.52 2.02 -16.37
CA GLN A 12 3.95 1.99 -16.05
C GLN A 12 4.33 0.73 -15.26
N GLN A 13 3.52 0.35 -14.27
CA GLN A 13 3.78 -0.78 -13.37
C GLN A 13 2.48 -1.47 -12.96
N VAL A 14 2.54 -2.78 -12.75
CA VAL A 14 1.42 -3.60 -12.27
C VAL A 14 1.83 -4.34 -11.01
N PHE A 15 0.94 -4.33 -10.02
CA PHE A 15 1.12 -4.92 -8.70
C PHE A 15 0.01 -5.94 -8.45
N GLY A 16 0.38 -7.10 -7.91
CA GLY A 16 -0.54 -8.19 -7.62
C GLY A 16 -0.80 -8.36 -6.13
N ALA A 17 -2.07 -8.59 -5.80
CA ALA A 17 -2.52 -9.29 -4.59
C ALA A 17 -2.98 -10.70 -4.99
N ALA A 18 -3.46 -11.52 -4.05
CA ALA A 18 -3.80 -12.92 -4.35
C ALA A 18 -4.96 -13.07 -5.35
N ALA A 19 -5.89 -12.11 -5.39
CA ALA A 19 -7.08 -12.17 -6.26
C ALA A 19 -7.42 -10.84 -6.94
N ALA A 20 -6.50 -9.87 -6.93
CA ALA A 20 -6.71 -8.55 -7.50
C ALA A 20 -5.37 -7.96 -7.98
N PHE A 21 -5.47 -6.96 -8.85
CA PHE A 21 -4.33 -6.22 -9.37
C PHE A 21 -4.58 -4.72 -9.27
N ALA A 22 -3.49 -3.97 -9.17
CA ALA A 22 -3.47 -2.52 -9.28
C ALA A 22 -2.38 -2.12 -10.28
N ALA A 23 -2.68 -1.17 -11.17
CA ALA A 23 -1.71 -0.62 -12.09
C ALA A 23 -1.53 0.87 -11.85
N VAL A 24 -0.27 1.31 -11.77
CA VAL A 24 0.11 2.73 -11.76
C VAL A 24 0.34 3.16 -13.20
N LYS A 25 -0.30 4.26 -13.58
CA LYS A 25 -0.14 4.87 -14.90
C LYS A 25 1.00 5.88 -14.93
N VAL A 26 1.48 6.24 -16.12
CA VAL A 26 2.54 7.24 -16.36
C VAL A 26 2.26 8.58 -15.66
N HIS A 27 1.00 8.98 -15.53
CA HIS A 27 0.59 10.21 -14.85
C HIS A 27 0.31 10.03 -13.35
N GLY A 28 0.72 8.92 -12.74
CA GLY A 28 0.59 8.68 -11.30
C GLY A 28 -0.82 8.35 -10.82
N SER A 29 -1.75 7.99 -11.71
CA SER A 29 -3.09 7.49 -11.33
C SER A 29 -3.10 5.96 -11.21
N VAL A 30 -4.03 5.42 -10.42
CA VAL A 30 -4.18 3.96 -10.22
C VAL A 30 -5.50 3.45 -10.80
N ILE A 31 -5.44 2.31 -11.46
CA ILE A 31 -6.61 1.49 -11.81
C ILE A 31 -6.51 0.13 -11.14
N THR A 32 -7.65 -0.45 -10.78
CA THR A 32 -7.74 -1.75 -10.09
C THR A 32 -8.69 -2.69 -10.82
N TRP A 33 -8.44 -4.00 -10.70
CA TRP A 33 -9.33 -5.04 -11.20
C TRP A 33 -9.17 -6.35 -10.41
N GLY A 34 -10.14 -7.24 -10.54
CA GLY A 34 -10.20 -8.53 -9.85
C GLY A 34 -11.24 -8.53 -8.73
N ARG A 35 -11.02 -9.34 -7.69
CA ARG A 35 -11.97 -9.52 -6.60
C ARG A 35 -12.09 -8.22 -5.79
N ALA A 36 -13.29 -7.65 -5.74
CA ALA A 36 -13.56 -6.36 -5.09
C ALA A 36 -13.02 -6.29 -3.65
N ILE A 37 -13.35 -7.29 -2.81
CA ILE A 37 -12.91 -7.35 -1.40
C ILE A 37 -11.38 -7.44 -1.24
N ALA A 38 -10.66 -7.92 -2.26
CA ALA A 38 -9.20 -8.01 -2.24
C ALA A 38 -8.52 -6.73 -2.77
N GLY A 39 -9.28 -5.66 -2.98
CA GLY A 39 -8.80 -4.39 -3.53
C GLY A 39 -8.95 -4.24 -5.04
N GLY A 40 -9.70 -5.15 -5.69
CA GLY A 40 -10.10 -5.00 -7.10
C GLY A 40 -11.14 -3.90 -7.34
N ASP A 41 -11.75 -3.37 -6.27
CA ASP A 41 -12.56 -2.16 -6.28
C ASP A 41 -11.89 -1.11 -5.40
N SER A 42 -11.42 -0.03 -6.02
CA SER A 42 -10.82 1.13 -5.34
C SER A 42 -11.71 2.39 -5.43
N SER A 43 -13.01 2.23 -5.69
CA SER A 43 -13.95 3.35 -5.87
C SER A 43 -13.99 4.30 -4.67
N ALA A 44 -13.94 3.78 -3.44
CA ALA A 44 -13.90 4.58 -2.22
C ALA A 44 -12.65 5.45 -2.08
N ALA A 45 -11.53 5.07 -2.71
CA ALA A 45 -10.26 5.79 -2.68
C ALA A 45 -9.95 6.50 -4.01
N ARG A 46 -10.90 6.56 -4.95
CA ARG A 46 -10.67 6.98 -6.34
C ARG A 46 -10.04 8.36 -6.46
N GLU A 47 -10.55 9.34 -5.73
CA GLU A 47 -10.05 10.72 -5.78
C GLU A 47 -8.61 10.81 -5.27
N GLN A 48 -8.28 10.05 -4.22
CA GLN A 48 -6.95 10.04 -3.61
C GLN A 48 -5.91 9.36 -4.51
N LEU A 49 -6.36 8.40 -5.33
CA LEU A 49 -5.59 7.61 -6.29
C LEU A 49 -5.53 8.22 -7.70
N ALA A 50 -6.04 9.45 -7.89
CA ALA A 50 -6.11 10.08 -9.20
C ALA A 50 -4.77 10.63 -9.71
N THR A 51 -3.80 10.89 -8.83
CA THR A 51 -2.48 11.43 -9.17
C THR A 51 -1.46 11.20 -8.07
N ASP A 52 -0.19 11.41 -8.41
CA ASP A 52 0.98 11.44 -7.54
C ASP A 52 1.29 10.11 -6.86
N ILE A 53 0.80 8.98 -7.37
CA ILE A 53 1.16 7.66 -6.87
C ILE A 53 2.53 7.27 -7.40
N GLN A 54 3.48 7.05 -6.49
CA GLN A 54 4.83 6.63 -6.80
C GLN A 54 4.99 5.10 -6.73
N GLN A 55 4.35 4.47 -5.76
CA GLN A 55 4.48 3.05 -5.51
C GLN A 55 3.15 2.46 -5.04
N VAL A 56 2.88 1.20 -5.41
CA VAL A 56 1.81 0.40 -4.81
C VAL A 56 2.41 -0.88 -4.24
N VAL A 57 1.89 -1.33 -3.11
CA VAL A 57 2.29 -2.57 -2.43
C VAL A 57 1.04 -3.37 -2.11
N GLY A 58 1.06 -4.67 -2.38
CA GLY A 58 -0.05 -5.57 -2.10
C GLY A 58 0.24 -6.56 -0.97
N THR A 59 -0.78 -6.86 -0.17
CA THR A 59 -0.86 -8.07 0.65
C THR A 59 -1.72 -9.12 -0.08
N THR A 60 -2.14 -10.20 0.60
CA THR A 60 -3.06 -11.19 0.01
C THR A 60 -4.43 -10.56 -0.32
N GLY A 61 -4.87 -9.53 0.40
CA GLY A 61 -6.25 -9.01 0.33
C GLY A 61 -6.38 -7.48 0.36
N ALA A 62 -5.30 -6.73 0.36
CA ALA A 62 -5.33 -5.27 0.40
C ALA A 62 -4.14 -4.67 -0.35
N PHE A 63 -4.22 -3.38 -0.59
CA PHE A 63 -3.14 -2.59 -1.17
C PHE A 63 -2.89 -1.31 -0.36
N ALA A 64 -1.66 -0.83 -0.45
CA ALA A 64 -1.24 0.48 0.02
C ALA A 64 -0.51 1.21 -1.12
N ALA A 65 -0.86 2.47 -1.37
CA ALA A 65 -0.21 3.34 -2.33
C ALA A 65 0.56 4.43 -1.59
N VAL A 66 1.83 4.65 -1.96
CA VAL A 66 2.65 5.75 -1.46
C VAL A 66 2.60 6.89 -2.46
N LYS A 67 2.23 8.09 -2.00
CA LYS A 67 2.23 9.30 -2.82
C LYS A 67 3.61 9.94 -2.85
N LEU A 68 3.87 10.78 -3.85
CA LEU A 68 5.13 11.52 -4.03
C LEU A 68 5.55 12.33 -2.77
N HIS A 69 4.59 12.80 -1.98
CA HIS A 69 4.83 13.55 -0.73
C HIS A 69 4.84 12.67 0.52
N GLY A 70 4.90 11.35 0.38
CA GLY A 70 5.03 10.41 1.49
C GLY A 70 3.75 10.14 2.27
N SER A 71 2.57 10.51 1.76
CA SER A 71 1.30 10.05 2.33
C SER A 71 0.91 8.67 1.80
N VAL A 72 0.20 7.87 2.60
CA VAL A 72 -0.21 6.51 2.22
C VAL A 72 -1.73 6.38 2.15
N ILE A 73 -2.20 5.79 1.05
CA ILE A 73 -3.62 5.46 0.84
C ILE A 73 -3.78 3.94 0.87
N THR A 74 -4.72 3.42 1.66
CA THR A 74 -5.01 1.98 1.72
C THR A 74 -6.40 1.64 1.19
N TRP A 75 -6.54 0.45 0.63
CA TRP A 75 -7.85 -0.08 0.22
C TRP A 75 -7.86 -1.61 0.17
N GLY A 76 -9.06 -2.20 0.07
CA GLY A 76 -9.29 -3.64 0.10
C GLY A 76 -9.73 -4.13 1.48
N HIS A 77 -9.41 -5.37 1.83
CA HIS A 77 -9.91 -6.00 3.04
C HIS A 77 -9.30 -5.36 4.30
N ALA A 78 -10.13 -4.83 5.19
CA ALA A 78 -9.72 -4.13 6.42
C ALA A 78 -8.73 -4.97 7.26
N GLY A 79 -9.09 -6.21 7.58
CA GLY A 79 -8.23 -7.13 8.34
C GLY A 79 -6.89 -7.52 7.68
N TYR A 80 -6.66 -7.18 6.40
CA TYR A 80 -5.41 -7.39 5.68
C TYR A 80 -4.63 -6.07 5.47
N GLY A 81 -5.03 -5.00 6.15
CA GLY A 81 -4.43 -3.67 6.07
C GLY A 81 -5.07 -2.73 5.05
N GLY A 82 -6.26 -3.08 4.53
CA GLY A 82 -7.03 -2.18 3.65
C GLY A 82 -7.64 -0.98 4.38
N ASP A 83 -7.73 -1.06 5.70
CA ASP A 83 -8.13 0.02 6.61
C ASP A 83 -6.93 0.37 7.51
N SER A 84 -6.45 1.61 7.38
CA SER A 84 -5.38 2.17 8.20
C SER A 84 -5.89 3.24 9.18
N GLY A 85 -7.18 3.26 9.51
CA GLY A 85 -7.81 4.31 10.32
C GLY A 85 -7.15 4.56 11.67
N ALA A 86 -6.69 3.50 12.35
CA ALA A 86 -5.97 3.63 13.63
C ALA A 86 -4.57 4.26 13.50
N THR A 87 -4.01 4.29 12.29
CA THR A 87 -2.65 4.79 12.00
C THR A 87 -2.64 5.87 10.92
N CYS A 88 -3.80 6.45 10.58
CA CYS A 88 -3.93 7.34 9.43
C CYS A 88 -3.12 8.63 9.60
N GLU A 89 -3.08 9.19 10.82
CA GLU A 89 -2.30 10.38 11.13
C GLU A 89 -0.80 10.15 10.96
N GLN A 90 -0.31 8.96 11.34
CA GLN A 90 1.10 8.59 11.22
C GLN A 90 1.51 8.32 9.77
N LEU A 91 0.55 8.03 8.90
CA LEU A 91 0.71 7.75 7.48
C LEU A 91 0.35 8.95 6.58
N ALA A 92 0.04 10.11 7.17
CA ALA A 92 -0.38 11.30 6.44
C ALA A 92 0.77 11.97 5.68
N ALA A 93 2.02 11.73 6.06
CA ALA A 93 3.21 12.29 5.43
C ALA A 93 4.48 11.49 5.80
N ASP A 94 5.59 11.84 5.14
CA ASP A 94 6.95 11.41 5.45
C ASP A 94 7.22 9.90 5.33
N VAL A 95 6.34 9.11 4.71
CA VAL A 95 6.62 7.69 4.41
C VAL A 95 7.58 7.59 3.22
N GLN A 96 8.69 6.88 3.41
CA GLN A 96 9.68 6.60 2.37
C GLN A 96 9.44 5.27 1.66
N GLN A 97 9.10 4.24 2.43
CA GLN A 97 9.01 2.88 1.93
C GLN A 97 7.87 2.15 2.63
N VAL A 98 7.13 1.35 1.86
CA VAL A 98 6.16 0.40 2.39
C VAL A 98 6.53 -1.01 1.93
N ALA A 99 6.38 -1.98 2.82
CA ALA A 99 6.43 -3.40 2.50
C ALA A 99 5.20 -4.11 3.06
N GLY A 100 4.74 -5.15 2.36
CA GLY A 100 3.60 -5.97 2.75
C GLY A 100 4.00 -7.42 3.02
N THR A 101 3.41 -8.01 4.06
CA THR A 101 3.41 -9.46 4.31
C THR A 101 2.14 -10.09 3.72
N ARG A 102 1.77 -11.30 4.16
CA ARG A 102 0.50 -11.92 3.73
C ARG A 102 -0.72 -11.09 4.15
N GLY A 103 -0.69 -10.36 5.26
CA GLY A 103 -1.87 -9.66 5.77
C GLY A 103 -1.60 -8.40 6.56
N ALA A 104 -0.37 -7.90 6.57
CA ALA A 104 -0.01 -6.67 7.25
C ALA A 104 0.97 -5.86 6.39
N PHE A 105 1.12 -4.60 6.74
CA PHE A 105 2.10 -3.70 6.15
C PHE A 105 2.99 -3.10 7.23
N ALA A 106 4.18 -2.68 6.79
CA ALA A 106 5.10 -1.86 7.56
C ALA A 106 5.60 -0.72 6.68
N ALA A 107 5.59 0.49 7.23
CA ALA A 107 6.07 1.71 6.59
C ALA A 107 7.26 2.26 7.36
N VAL A 108 8.33 2.64 6.66
CA VAL A 108 9.46 3.39 7.22
C VAL A 108 9.28 4.86 6.87
N LYS A 109 9.38 5.73 7.86
CA LYS A 109 9.28 7.18 7.71
C LYS A 109 10.65 7.84 7.53
N LEU A 110 10.67 9.11 7.09
CA LEU A 110 11.89 9.92 6.93
C LEU A 110 12.75 10.01 8.19
N ASP A 111 12.11 10.00 9.37
CA ASP A 111 12.75 10.02 10.69
C ASP A 111 13.32 8.65 11.12
N GLY A 112 13.12 7.61 10.30
CA GLY A 112 13.53 6.24 10.57
C GLY A 112 12.62 5.49 11.55
N SER A 113 11.46 6.06 11.91
CA SER A 113 10.43 5.36 12.67
C SER A 113 9.62 4.43 11.78
N VAL A 114 9.04 3.37 12.37
CA VAL A 114 8.22 2.39 11.66
C VAL A 114 6.78 2.40 12.14
N VAL A 115 5.85 2.39 11.19
CA VAL A 115 4.41 2.23 11.43
C VAL A 115 3.99 0.88 10.87
N THR A 116 3.28 0.07 11.66
CA THR A 116 2.72 -1.22 11.23
C THR A 116 1.21 -1.22 11.33
N TRP A 117 0.53 -1.87 10.39
CA TRP A 117 -0.93 -2.02 10.43
C TRP A 117 -1.39 -3.29 9.72
N GLY A 118 -2.66 -3.66 9.92
CA GLY A 118 -3.27 -4.88 9.38
C GLY A 118 -3.29 -6.03 10.39
N CYS A 119 -3.24 -7.27 9.89
CA CYS A 119 -3.39 -8.48 10.70
C CYS A 119 -2.25 -8.61 11.73
N THR A 120 -2.59 -8.65 13.01
CA THR A 120 -1.63 -8.78 14.12
C THR A 120 -0.76 -10.03 13.99
N GLY A 121 -1.35 -11.19 13.69
CA GLY A 121 -0.63 -12.44 13.47
C GLY A 121 0.27 -12.48 12.22
N ALA A 122 0.18 -11.47 11.35
CA ALA A 122 1.03 -11.31 10.17
C ALA A 122 2.06 -10.16 10.31
N GLY A 123 2.21 -9.60 11.52
CA GLY A 123 3.15 -8.50 11.82
C GLY A 123 2.51 -7.11 11.89
N GLY A 124 1.18 -7.01 11.94
CA GLY A 124 0.47 -5.72 12.04
C GLY A 124 0.63 -5.03 13.41
N ASP A 125 1.03 -5.76 14.44
CA ASP A 125 1.30 -5.24 15.78
C ASP A 125 2.80 -5.35 16.10
N SER A 126 3.46 -4.20 16.16
CA SER A 126 4.88 -4.07 16.51
C SER A 126 5.10 -3.48 17.91
N SER A 127 4.05 -3.39 18.74
CA SER A 127 4.10 -2.75 20.06
C SER A 127 5.18 -3.32 20.99
N ALA A 128 5.41 -4.64 20.92
CA ALA A 128 6.43 -5.34 21.71
C ALA A 128 7.87 -4.87 21.42
N VAL A 129 8.13 -4.29 20.25
CA VAL A 129 9.45 -3.84 19.81
C VAL A 129 9.48 -2.35 19.44
N ARG A 130 8.44 -1.59 19.80
CA ARG A 130 8.26 -0.17 19.44
C ARG A 130 9.51 0.69 19.66
N GLU A 131 10.18 0.54 20.80
CA GLU A 131 11.38 1.33 21.11
C GLU A 131 12.55 1.07 20.15
N HIS A 132 12.65 -0.16 19.60
CA HIS A 132 13.66 -0.52 18.60
C HIS A 132 13.30 -0.02 17.20
N LEU A 133 12.03 0.35 16.99
CA LEU A 133 11.47 0.83 15.73
C LEU A 133 11.18 2.34 15.74
N ALA A 134 11.60 3.05 16.79
CA ALA A 134 11.32 4.46 16.96
C ALA A 134 12.22 5.37 16.08
N ALA A 135 13.39 4.87 15.66
CA ALA A 135 14.34 5.61 14.82
C ALA A 135 15.35 4.65 14.15
N ASN A 136 16.16 5.19 13.25
CA ASN A 136 17.30 4.53 12.58
C ASN A 136 16.96 3.33 11.68
N VAL A 137 15.68 3.05 11.42
CA VAL A 137 15.31 2.09 10.38
C VAL A 137 15.44 2.76 9.03
N GLN A 138 16.24 2.16 8.13
CA GLN A 138 16.46 2.70 6.78
C GLN A 138 15.65 1.99 5.71
N HIS A 139 15.37 0.70 5.93
CA HIS A 139 14.74 -0.14 4.93
C HIS A 139 13.76 -1.12 5.58
N VAL A 140 12.65 -1.34 4.89
CA VAL A 140 11.70 -2.41 5.20
C VAL A 140 11.46 -3.24 3.94
N ALA A 141 11.55 -4.55 4.08
CA ALA A 141 11.37 -5.47 2.98
C ALA A 141 10.59 -6.69 3.44
N ARG A 142 9.81 -7.27 2.53
CA ARG A 142 9.25 -8.60 2.74
C ARG A 142 10.35 -9.65 2.54
N THR A 143 10.45 -10.63 3.42
CA THR A 143 11.25 -11.82 3.13
C THR A 143 10.45 -12.73 2.22
N THR A 144 11.03 -13.15 1.10
CA THR A 144 10.49 -14.29 0.34
C THR A 144 10.73 -15.54 1.19
N GLY A 145 9.70 -16.02 1.87
CA GLY A 145 9.78 -17.32 2.56
C GLY A 145 10.18 -18.41 1.56
N ALA A 146 11.10 -19.28 1.98
CA ALA A 146 11.51 -20.49 1.28
C ALA A 146 10.35 -21.47 1.08
#